data_AF-A0A6N1VD96-F1
#
_entry.id   AF-A0A6N1VD96-F1
#
_cell.length_a   1.000
_cell.length_b   1.000
_cell.length_c   1.000
_cell.angle_alpha   90.00
_cell.angle_beta   90.00
_cell.angle_gamma   90.00
#
_symmetry.space_group_name_H-M   'P 1'
#
loop_
_entity.id
_entity.type
_entity.pdbx_description
1 polymer ?
#
loop_
_entity_poly.entity_id
_entity_poly.type
_entity_poly.pdbx_seq_one_letter_code
_entity_poly.pdbx_strand_id
1 'polypeptide(L)'
;MRRLLPALALLPLPAFAQVAQEIDVDEIEYCLAEVGYTGPADPRRCIGFVADSCQDSGGAGSAADCMTREAAAWNEVAKRRVELLKQRSKQAVAEAVVASQDSWTRYRDAQCGATGEFFFQYSGSAAAEWQAKCLRDAAAERALLLDDWLTRSEDFVQ
;
A
#
# COMPACT_ATOMS: atom_id res chain seq x y z
N MET A 1 -30.33 -21.25 40.05
CA MET A 1 -29.48 -21.31 38.83
C MET A 1 -29.89 -20.19 37.89
N ARG A 2 -29.13 -19.09 37.83
CA ARG A 2 -29.44 -17.90 37.02
C ARG A 2 -28.47 -17.86 35.84
N ARG A 3 -28.94 -18.23 34.65
CA ARG A 3 -28.16 -18.16 33.40
C ARG A 3 -28.15 -16.71 32.92
N LEU A 4 -26.97 -16.09 32.90
CA LEU A 4 -26.74 -14.80 32.26
C LEU A 4 -26.36 -15.06 30.79
N LEU A 5 -27.17 -14.55 29.86
CA LEU A 5 -26.84 -14.49 28.44
C LEU A 5 -25.93 -13.27 28.18
N PRO A 6 -24.80 -13.42 27.46
CA PRO A 6 -24.00 -12.26 27.06
C PRO A 6 -24.68 -11.58 25.88
N ALA A 7 -24.96 -10.28 26.03
CA ALA A 7 -25.37 -9.43 24.92
C ALA A 7 -24.14 -9.16 24.03
N LEU A 8 -24.17 -9.69 22.79
CA LEU A 8 -23.24 -9.27 21.74
C LEU A 8 -23.58 -7.82 21.35
N ALA A 9 -22.71 -6.87 21.69
CA ALA A 9 -22.76 -5.52 21.16
C ALA A 9 -22.12 -5.52 19.75
N LEU A 10 -22.97 -5.46 18.72
CA LEU A 10 -22.56 -5.16 17.34
C LEU A 10 -22.19 -3.67 17.26
N LEU A 11 -20.90 -3.35 17.33
CA LEU A 11 -20.40 -2.01 17.01
C LEU A 11 -20.41 -1.83 15.47
N PRO A 12 -21.12 -0.83 14.92
CA PRO A 12 -21.06 -0.53 13.50
C PRO A 12 -19.66 0.01 13.16
N LEU A 13 -18.94 -0.68 12.29
CA LEU A 13 -17.68 -0.20 11.73
C LEU A 13 -17.94 0.95 10.73
N PRO A 14 -17.07 1.97 10.67
CA PRO A 14 -17.25 3.12 9.80
C PRO A 14 -17.00 2.74 8.33
N ALA A 15 -18.07 2.61 7.54
CA ALA A 15 -18.01 2.30 6.11
C ALA A 15 -17.26 3.36 5.27
N PHE A 16 -17.16 4.60 5.74
CA PHE A 16 -16.55 5.71 4.99
C PHE A 16 -15.04 5.57 4.77
N ALA A 17 -14.31 4.95 5.70
CA ALA A 17 -12.87 4.77 5.56
C ALA A 17 -12.51 3.76 4.45
N GLN A 18 -13.34 2.72 4.28
CA GLN A 18 -13.15 1.71 3.25
C GLN A 18 -13.41 2.29 1.85
N VAL A 19 -14.43 3.14 1.71
CA VAL A 19 -14.74 3.82 0.44
C VAL A 19 -13.61 4.75 0.02
N ALA A 20 -13.06 5.55 0.94
CA ALA A 20 -11.95 6.44 0.63
C ALA A 20 -10.69 5.68 0.20
N GLN A 21 -10.36 4.58 0.90
CA GLN A 21 -9.21 3.75 0.54
C GLN A 21 -9.38 3.09 -0.83
N GLU A 22 -10.60 2.64 -1.17
CA GLU A 22 -10.87 2.05 -2.49
C GLU A 22 -10.68 3.09 -3.61
N ILE A 23 -11.16 4.32 -3.41
CA ILE A 23 -10.95 5.42 -4.36
C ILE A 23 -9.45 5.68 -4.59
N ASP A 24 -8.65 5.70 -3.53
CA ASP A 24 -7.20 5.92 -3.65
C ASP A 24 -6.51 4.79 -4.43
N VAL A 25 -6.97 3.55 -4.26
CA VAL A 25 -6.47 2.41 -5.02
C VAL A 25 -6.80 2.57 -6.50
N ASP A 26 -8.04 2.96 -6.82
CA ASP A 26 -8.46 3.20 -8.20
C ASP A 26 -7.68 4.35 -8.85
N GLU A 27 -7.35 5.41 -8.10
CA GLU A 27 -6.50 6.51 -8.57
C GLU A 27 -5.08 6.04 -8.91
N ILE A 28 -4.48 5.17 -8.09
CA ILE A 28 -3.17 4.58 -8.37
C ILE A 28 -3.23 3.68 -9.61
N GLU A 29 -4.23 2.79 -9.70
CA GLU A 29 -4.40 1.90 -10.84
C GLU A 29 -4.64 2.69 -12.15
N TYR A 30 -5.41 3.77 -12.07
CA TYR A 30 -5.58 4.72 -13.18
C TYR A 30 -4.23 5.32 -13.61
N CYS A 31 -3.44 5.83 -12.65
CA CYS A 31 -2.13 6.37 -12.96
C CYS A 31 -1.21 5.34 -13.62
N LEU A 32 -1.16 4.11 -13.09
CA LEU A 32 -0.36 3.00 -13.62
C LEU A 32 -0.77 2.63 -15.06
N ALA A 33 -2.06 2.63 -15.34
CA ALA A 33 -2.56 2.41 -16.70
C ALA A 33 -2.12 3.54 -17.64
N GLU A 34 -2.30 4.81 -17.25
CA GLU A 34 -1.93 5.98 -18.05
C GLU A 34 -0.43 6.02 -18.38
N VAL A 35 0.46 5.75 -17.41
CA VAL A 35 1.90 5.66 -17.70
C VAL A 35 2.20 4.54 -18.69
N GLY A 36 1.56 3.38 -18.58
CA GLY A 36 1.70 2.27 -19.52
C GLY A 36 1.29 2.60 -20.97
N TYR A 37 0.32 3.50 -21.18
CA TYR A 37 -0.12 3.92 -22.51
C TYR A 37 0.84 4.88 -23.24
N THR A 38 1.75 5.55 -22.51
CA THR A 38 2.58 6.64 -23.06
C THR A 38 3.98 6.22 -23.55
N GLY A 39 4.30 4.92 -23.58
CA GLY A 39 5.59 4.37 -24.01
C GLY A 39 6.40 3.80 -22.84
N PRO A 40 7.75 3.75 -22.90
CA PRO A 40 8.59 3.35 -21.77
C PRO A 40 8.56 4.44 -20.69
N ALA A 41 7.43 4.57 -20.01
CA ALA A 41 7.24 5.46 -18.87
C ALA A 41 7.56 4.70 -17.59
N ASP A 42 8.31 5.33 -16.69
CA ASP A 42 8.62 4.78 -15.38
C ASP A 42 7.36 4.81 -14.49
N PRO A 43 6.80 3.65 -14.08
CA PRO A 43 5.60 3.62 -13.26
C PRO A 43 5.80 4.24 -11.86
N ARG A 44 7.06 4.50 -11.46
CA ARG A 44 7.38 5.29 -10.25
C ARG A 44 6.85 6.71 -10.29
N ARG A 45 6.46 7.23 -11.47
CA ARG A 45 5.80 8.53 -11.59
C ARG A 45 4.43 8.58 -10.88
N CYS A 46 3.85 7.43 -10.55
CA CYS A 46 2.61 7.36 -9.77
C CYS A 46 2.84 7.47 -8.26
N ILE A 47 4.09 7.45 -7.78
CA ILE A 47 4.41 7.69 -6.38
C ILE A 47 4.21 9.17 -6.07
N GLY A 48 3.36 9.46 -5.09
CA GLY A 48 2.92 10.81 -4.76
C GLY A 48 1.55 11.17 -5.34
N PHE A 49 0.98 10.39 -6.26
CA PHE A 49 -0.23 10.78 -6.99
C PHE A 49 -1.42 11.07 -6.06
N VAL A 50 -1.68 10.17 -5.10
CA VAL A 50 -2.74 10.34 -4.10
C VAL A 50 -2.34 11.37 -3.04
N ALA A 51 -1.08 11.37 -2.59
CA ALA A 51 -0.63 12.32 -1.57
C ALA A 51 -0.68 13.78 -2.06
N ASP A 52 -0.27 14.04 -3.29
CA ASP A 52 -0.28 15.37 -3.90
C ASP A 52 -1.73 15.86 -4.07
N SER A 53 -2.63 15.01 -4.59
CA SER A 53 -4.07 15.29 -4.68
C SER A 53 -4.71 15.59 -3.30
N CYS A 54 -4.32 14.82 -2.29
CA CYS A 54 -4.76 15.01 -0.90
C CYS A 54 -4.33 16.37 -0.33
N GLN A 55 -3.16 16.88 -0.69
CA GLN A 55 -2.67 18.20 -0.28
C GLN A 55 -3.32 19.33 -1.08
N ASP A 56 -3.50 19.16 -2.39
CA ASP A 56 -4.01 20.18 -3.31
C ASP A 56 -5.52 20.44 -3.16
N SER A 57 -6.29 19.42 -2.77
CA SER A 57 -7.75 19.52 -2.59
C SER A 57 -8.20 20.36 -1.39
N GLY A 58 -7.28 21.06 -0.71
CA GLY A 58 -7.56 21.81 0.51
C GLY A 58 -7.93 20.91 1.69
N GLY A 59 -7.64 19.61 1.60
CA GLY A 59 -7.82 18.65 2.67
C GLY A 59 -7.00 19.05 3.90
N ALA A 60 -7.62 19.01 5.09
CA ALA A 60 -6.99 19.39 6.35
C ALA A 60 -5.91 18.41 6.86
N GLY A 61 -5.41 17.51 6.01
CA GLY A 61 -4.42 16.49 6.39
C GLY A 61 -2.99 17.03 6.36
N SER A 62 -2.16 16.62 7.31
CA SER A 62 -0.73 16.89 7.23
C SER A 62 -0.09 16.13 6.03
N ALA A 63 1.09 16.56 5.59
CA ALA A 63 1.83 15.82 4.55
C ALA A 63 2.03 14.35 4.93
N ALA A 64 2.30 14.07 6.21
CA ALA A 64 2.42 12.72 6.75
C ALA A 64 1.11 11.92 6.64
N ASP A 65 -0.05 12.54 6.86
CA ASP A 65 -1.35 11.87 6.74
C ASP A 65 -1.64 11.50 5.29
N CYS A 66 -1.41 12.43 4.35
CA CYS A 66 -1.59 12.19 2.92
C CYS A 66 -0.65 11.07 2.40
N MET A 67 0.62 11.09 2.81
CA MET A 67 1.57 10.01 2.47
C MET A 67 1.18 8.66 3.10
N THR A 68 0.65 8.66 4.33
CA THR A 68 0.18 7.44 4.99
C THR A 68 -1.04 6.86 4.29
N ARG A 69 -1.98 7.72 3.86
CA ARG A 69 -3.14 7.36 3.04
C ARG A 69 -2.71 6.69 1.74
N GLU A 70 -1.79 7.32 1.02
CA GLU A 70 -1.25 6.73 -0.21
C GLU A 70 -0.49 5.41 0.05
N ALA A 71 0.29 5.31 1.13
CA ALA A 71 0.95 4.06 1.51
C ALA A 71 -0.06 2.92 1.74
N ALA A 72 -1.21 3.21 2.35
CA ALA A 72 -2.28 2.23 2.56
C ALA A 72 -2.91 1.77 1.23
N ALA A 73 -3.06 2.67 0.26
CA ALA A 73 -3.54 2.35 -1.08
C ALA A 73 -2.54 1.48 -1.85
N TRP A 74 -1.25 1.85 -1.87
CA TRP A 74 -0.19 1.01 -2.48
C TRP A 74 -0.09 -0.39 -1.84
N ASN A 75 -0.30 -0.50 -0.52
CA ASN A 75 -0.34 -1.79 0.15
C ASN A 75 -1.51 -2.67 -0.32
N GLU A 76 -2.68 -2.08 -0.57
CA GLU A 76 -3.80 -2.83 -1.11
C GLU A 76 -3.55 -3.23 -2.58
N VAL A 77 -2.92 -2.38 -3.39
CA VAL A 77 -2.45 -2.75 -4.74
C VAL A 77 -1.49 -3.95 -4.66
N ALA A 78 -0.47 -3.90 -3.80
CA ALA A 78 0.47 -5.01 -3.60
C ALA A 78 -0.25 -6.29 -3.17
N LYS A 79 -1.23 -6.19 -2.25
CA LYS A 79 -2.05 -7.34 -1.82
C LYS A 79 -2.87 -7.92 -2.97
N ARG A 80 -3.50 -7.09 -3.80
CA ARG A 80 -4.21 -7.53 -5.01
C ARG A 80 -3.27 -8.28 -5.96
N ARG A 81 -2.05 -7.78 -6.16
CA ARG A 81 -1.05 -8.46 -7.01
C ARG A 81 -0.58 -9.79 -6.43
N VAL A 82 -0.39 -9.89 -5.11
CA VAL A 82 -0.13 -11.18 -4.44
C VAL A 82 -1.27 -12.18 -4.69
N GLU A 83 -2.53 -11.75 -4.56
CA GLU A 83 -3.67 -12.63 -4.84
C GLU A 83 -3.73 -13.10 -6.29
N LEU A 84 -3.44 -12.22 -7.25
CA LEU A 84 -3.33 -12.60 -8.66
C LEU A 84 -2.21 -13.61 -8.90
N LEU A 85 -1.02 -13.38 -8.33
CA LEU A 85 0.11 -14.30 -8.43
C LEU A 85 -0.23 -15.67 -7.85
N LYS A 86 -0.92 -15.71 -6.70
CA LYS A 86 -1.40 -16.97 -6.10
C LYS A 86 -2.34 -17.73 -7.01
N GLN A 87 -3.26 -17.03 -7.68
CA GLN A 87 -4.26 -17.64 -8.56
C GLN A 87 -3.65 -18.14 -9.88
N ARG A 88 -2.63 -17.44 -10.39
CA ARG A 88 -2.05 -17.71 -11.72
C ARG A 88 -0.80 -18.59 -11.69
N SER A 89 -0.22 -18.84 -10.51
CA SER A 89 1.05 -19.56 -10.38
C SER A 89 0.88 -21.00 -9.88
N LYS A 90 1.90 -21.82 -10.11
CA LYS A 90 2.04 -23.13 -9.45
C LYS A 90 2.14 -22.96 -7.93
N GLN A 91 1.67 -23.95 -7.18
CA GLN A 91 1.61 -23.91 -5.71
C GLN A 91 2.91 -23.44 -5.05
N ALA A 92 4.07 -24.00 -5.44
CA ALA A 92 5.36 -23.63 -4.85
C ALA A 92 5.70 -22.14 -5.04
N VAL A 93 5.32 -21.55 -6.18
CA VAL A 93 5.52 -20.11 -6.45
C VAL A 93 4.53 -19.28 -5.63
N ALA A 94 3.26 -19.69 -5.56
CA ALA A 94 2.25 -19.02 -4.74
C ALA A 94 2.67 -18.96 -3.26
N GLU A 95 3.16 -20.06 -2.70
CA GLU A 95 3.69 -20.12 -1.33
C GLU A 95 4.90 -19.20 -1.15
N ALA A 96 5.83 -19.19 -2.10
CA ALA A 96 7.00 -18.31 -2.06
C ALA A 96 6.64 -16.82 -2.13
N VAL A 97 5.65 -16.44 -2.96
CA VAL A 97 5.16 -15.05 -3.05
C VAL A 97 4.53 -14.60 -1.74
N VAL A 98 3.72 -15.44 -1.10
CA VAL A 98 3.12 -15.13 0.22
C VAL A 98 4.19 -14.98 1.28
N ALA A 99 5.13 -15.93 1.38
CA ALA A 99 6.22 -15.86 2.35
C ALA A 99 7.13 -14.63 2.14
N SER A 100 7.35 -14.26 0.87
CA SER A 100 8.06 -13.04 0.48
C SER A 100 7.32 -11.79 0.93
N GLN A 101 5.99 -11.73 0.74
CA GLN A 101 5.16 -10.60 1.14
C GLN A 101 5.16 -10.40 2.67
N ASP A 102 5.02 -11.48 3.43
CA ASP A 102 5.04 -11.43 4.89
C ASP A 102 6.39 -10.91 5.42
N SER A 103 7.47 -11.40 4.84
CA SER A 103 8.84 -11.00 5.23
C SER A 103 9.13 -9.55 4.85
N TRP A 104 8.70 -9.14 3.65
CA TRP A 104 8.82 -7.76 3.20
C TRP A 104 8.02 -6.79 4.09
N THR A 105 6.80 -7.15 4.50
CA THR A 105 5.97 -6.30 5.37
C THR A 105 6.67 -6.03 6.70
N ARG A 106 7.23 -7.08 7.33
CA ARG A 106 8.02 -6.93 8.58
C ARG A 106 9.26 -6.06 8.37
N TYR A 107 9.97 -6.26 7.25
CA TYR A 107 11.15 -5.46 6.90
C TYR A 107 10.80 -3.98 6.73
N ARG A 108 9.76 -3.67 5.94
CA ARG A 108 9.25 -2.31 5.73
C ARG A 108 8.94 -1.63 7.05
N ASP A 109 8.17 -2.29 7.92
CA ASP A 109 7.75 -1.71 9.19
C ASP A 109 8.95 -1.43 10.11
N ALA A 110 9.91 -2.35 10.18
CA ALA A 110 11.14 -2.15 10.94
C ALA A 110 12.00 -1.01 10.36
N GLN A 111 12.20 -0.98 9.04
CA GLN A 111 13.00 0.04 8.36
C GLN A 111 12.38 1.44 8.50
N CYS A 112 11.09 1.56 8.24
CA CYS A 112 10.42 2.86 8.29
C CYS A 112 10.21 3.34 9.73
N GLY A 113 10.01 2.42 10.68
CA GLY A 113 10.06 2.75 12.11
C GLY A 113 11.44 3.30 12.52
N ALA A 114 12.53 2.65 12.09
CA ALA A 114 13.89 3.14 12.34
C ALA A 114 14.16 4.49 11.66
N THR A 115 13.59 4.72 10.48
CA THR A 115 13.68 6.02 9.77
C THR A 115 13.01 7.13 10.58
N GLY A 116 11.80 6.88 11.10
CA GLY A 116 11.11 7.82 11.98
C GLY A 116 11.94 8.15 13.23
N GLU A 117 12.43 7.14 13.93
CA GLU A 117 13.27 7.33 15.12
C GLU A 117 14.55 8.11 14.81
N PHE A 118 15.24 7.75 13.72
CA PHE A 118 16.47 8.42 13.31
C PHE A 118 16.25 9.92 13.06
N PHE A 119 15.22 10.29 12.30
CA PHE A 119 14.95 11.69 11.99
C PHE A 119 14.30 12.46 13.14
N PHE A 120 13.66 11.78 14.10
CA PHE A 120 13.10 12.41 15.31
C PHE A 120 14.18 13.13 16.12
N GLN A 121 15.38 12.53 16.18
CA GLN A 121 16.54 13.10 16.88
C GLN A 121 16.99 14.47 16.30
N TYR A 122 16.66 14.76 15.04
CA TYR A 122 17.08 15.99 14.34
C TYR A 122 15.93 16.97 14.07
N SER A 123 14.70 16.47 13.97
CA SER A 123 13.55 17.26 13.48
C SER A 123 12.32 17.19 14.40
N GLY A 124 12.40 16.47 15.52
CA GLY A 124 11.28 16.29 16.44
C GLY A 124 10.07 15.68 15.73
N SER A 125 8.87 16.21 16.00
CA SER A 125 7.62 15.69 15.42
C SER A 125 7.53 15.76 13.90
N ALA A 126 8.36 16.57 13.23
CA ALA A 126 8.45 16.58 11.75
C ALA A 126 9.01 15.27 11.18
N ALA A 127 9.61 14.41 12.02
CA ALA A 127 10.05 13.07 11.64
C ALA A 127 8.93 12.15 11.13
N ALA A 128 7.68 12.44 11.48
CA ALA A 128 6.51 11.71 10.99
C ALA A 128 6.43 11.72 9.45
N GLU A 129 6.83 12.81 8.80
CA GLU A 129 6.85 12.92 7.33
C GLU A 129 7.89 11.97 6.72
N TRP A 130 9.07 11.83 7.34
CA TRP A 130 10.12 10.92 6.86
C TRP A 130 9.70 9.45 6.97
N GLN A 131 9.04 9.08 8.08
CA GLN A 131 8.47 7.76 8.24
C GLN A 131 7.35 7.50 7.23
N ALA A 132 6.42 8.44 7.06
CA ALA A 132 5.31 8.31 6.12
C ALA A 132 5.79 8.18 4.67
N LYS A 133 6.79 8.99 4.27
CA LYS A 133 7.45 8.88 2.96
C LYS A 133 8.08 7.49 2.76
N CYS A 134 8.79 6.98 3.77
CA CYS A 134 9.37 5.63 3.70
C CYS A 134 8.29 4.57 3.47
N LEU A 135 7.19 4.62 4.23
CA LEU A 135 6.08 3.67 4.10
C LEU A 135 5.46 3.71 2.70
N ARG A 136 5.20 4.91 2.18
CA ARG A 136 4.63 5.11 0.83
C ARG A 136 5.55 4.55 -0.24
N ASP A 137 6.80 5.01 -0.27
CA ASP A 137 7.75 4.64 -1.33
C ASP A 137 8.04 3.13 -1.30
N ALA A 138 8.21 2.54 -0.12
CA ALA A 138 8.43 1.10 -0.01
C ALA A 138 7.21 0.30 -0.48
N ALA A 139 5.99 0.70 -0.11
CA ALA A 139 4.76 0.05 -0.54
C ALA A 139 4.59 0.10 -2.06
N ALA A 140 4.86 1.26 -2.66
CA ALA A 140 4.82 1.44 -4.10
C ALA A 140 5.83 0.53 -4.82
N GLU A 141 7.09 0.56 -4.41
CA GLU A 141 8.14 -0.30 -5.01
C GLU A 141 7.79 -1.79 -4.91
N ARG A 142 7.16 -2.22 -3.82
CA ARG A 142 6.68 -3.59 -3.68
C ARG A 142 5.56 -3.91 -4.65
N ALA A 143 4.56 -3.04 -4.77
CA ALA A 143 3.47 -3.21 -5.72
C ALA A 143 4.01 -3.32 -7.15
N LEU A 144 4.92 -2.42 -7.54
CA LEU A 144 5.56 -2.40 -8.86
C LEU A 144 6.37 -3.66 -9.15
N LEU A 145 7.11 -4.18 -8.16
CA LEU A 145 7.83 -5.44 -8.31
C LEU A 145 6.88 -6.62 -8.56
N LEU A 146 5.77 -6.69 -7.82
CA LEU A 146 4.78 -7.75 -7.98
C LEU A 146 4.04 -7.66 -9.32
N ASP A 147 3.83 -6.43 -9.81
CA ASP A 147 3.25 -6.15 -11.12
C ASP A 147 4.20 -6.57 -12.27
N ASP A 148 5.50 -6.30 -12.14
CA ASP A 148 6.53 -6.80 -13.07
C ASP A 148 6.55 -8.34 -13.12
N TRP A 149 6.43 -9.01 -11.96
CA TRP A 149 6.34 -10.47 -11.92
C TRP A 149 5.08 -11.00 -12.58
N LEU A 150 3.93 -10.33 -12.40
CA LEU A 150 2.68 -10.70 -13.08
C LEU A 150 2.82 -10.58 -14.58
N THR A 151 3.31 -9.45 -15.06
CA THR A 151 3.52 -9.19 -16.49
C THR A 151 4.44 -10.23 -17.10
N ARG A 152 5.61 -10.47 -16.51
CA ARG A 152 6.58 -11.45 -17.03
C ARG A 152 6.10 -12.89 -16.91
N SER A 153 5.21 -13.20 -15.96
CA SER A 153 4.67 -14.55 -15.84
C SER A 153 3.91 -14.97 -17.10
N GLU A 154 3.29 -14.02 -17.81
CA GLU A 154 2.53 -14.26 -19.05
C GLU A 154 3.42 -14.78 -20.19
N ASP A 155 4.71 -14.41 -20.20
CA ASP A 155 5.69 -14.90 -21.19
C ASP A 155 5.94 -16.43 -21.07
N PHE A 156 5.63 -17.03 -19.92
CA PHE A 156 5.90 -18.43 -19.61
C PHE A 156 4.65 -19.33 -19.61
N VAL A 157 3.47 -18.80 -19.97
CA VAL A 157 2.19 -19.53 -20.01
C VAL A 157 1.93 -20.17 -21.39
N GLN A 158 2.94 -20.30 -22.26
CA GLN A 158 2.84 -21.00 -23.54
C GLN A 158 2.82 -22.53 -23.41
#